data_AF-A0A0T1QBM5-F1
#
_entry.id   AF-A0A0T1QBM5-F1
#
_cell.length_a   1.000
_cell.length_b   1.000
_cell.length_c   1.000
_cell.angle_alpha   90.00
_cell.angle_beta   90.00
_cell.angle_gamma   90.00
#
_symmetry.space_group_name_H-M   'P 1'
#
loop_
_entity.id
_entity.type
_entity.pdbx_description
1 polymer ?
#
loop_
_entity_poly.entity_id
_entity_poly.type
_entity_poly.pdbx_seq_one_letter_code
_entity_poly.pdbx_strand_id
1 'polypeptide(L)'
;MTTEPPYLAIAAELRRRILSGELSPGDRVPSTRAVTREWGVAMATATKALGVLRREGLVRPEPGVGTVVVGQKGAAPDAEPLSRKRLVDAALELADAEGLNALTMRRVATVLGVSTMTLYRHVPGKAELVRLMADAACGEVPLGPVPPEWRVGLERGARWLRGVYSRHRWMAHAMASFTRPVATPNAMAYTEWVLRSLRGTPLTHTEKLHAHLLIFAYVQGLSMADDLEEQARQDTGISDGEWMEQNEPRFDAIQAGGSYPELNSVTSGGGFGLDLDALFEFGLQRTLDGIASMIGETSG
;
A
#
# COMPACT_ATOMS: atom_id res chain seq x y z
N MET A 1 30.36 13.66 35.55
CA MET A 1 31.12 13.16 34.39
C MET A 1 31.09 11.64 34.44
N THR A 2 30.08 11.03 33.82
CA THR A 2 29.94 9.57 33.76
C THR A 2 30.97 9.03 32.78
N THR A 3 32.07 8.49 33.29
CA THR A 3 33.11 7.81 32.52
C THR A 3 32.48 6.61 31.82
N GLU A 4 32.41 6.67 30.49
CA GLU A 4 31.90 5.58 29.68
C GLU A 4 32.69 4.30 29.98
N PRO A 5 32.02 3.16 30.25
CA PRO A 5 32.69 1.90 30.52
C PRO A 5 33.73 1.54 29.43
N PRO A 6 34.98 1.15 29.79
CA PRO A 6 36.07 0.96 28.83
C PRO A 6 35.76 -0.01 27.67
N TYR A 7 34.90 -1.01 27.88
CA TYR A 7 34.51 -1.94 26.83
C TYR A 7 33.62 -1.32 25.74
N LEU A 8 32.84 -0.27 26.07
CA LEU A 8 32.00 0.44 25.11
C LEU A 8 32.85 1.34 24.19
N ALA A 9 33.87 2.00 24.74
CA ALA A 9 34.82 2.78 23.94
C ALA A 9 35.56 1.89 22.93
N ILE A 10 35.99 0.70 23.34
CA ILE A 10 36.64 -0.28 22.45
C ILE A 10 35.66 -0.77 21.37
N ALA A 11 34.42 -1.10 21.75
CA ALA A 11 33.40 -1.52 20.80
C ALA A 11 33.06 -0.40 19.80
N ALA A 12 33.00 0.86 20.25
CA ALA A 12 32.73 2.00 19.40
C ALA A 12 33.85 2.24 18.38
N GLU A 13 35.11 2.10 18.78
CA GLU A 13 36.25 2.23 17.86
C GLU A 13 36.27 1.10 16.83
N LEU A 14 36.11 -0.16 17.26
CA LEU A 14 36.04 -1.28 16.32
C LEU A 14 34.83 -1.18 15.36
N ARG A 15 33.68 -0.69 15.86
CA ARG A 15 32.51 -0.36 15.04
C ARG A 15 32.85 0.71 14.01
N ARG A 16 33.55 1.78 14.41
CA ARG A 16 34.00 2.84 13.50
C ARG A 16 34.84 2.26 12.37
N ARG A 17 35.82 1.39 12.67
CA ARG A 17 36.68 0.74 11.67
C ARG A 17 35.90 -0.15 10.69
N ILE A 18 34.87 -0.85 11.16
CA ILE A 18 33.99 -1.66 10.30
C ILE A 18 33.16 -0.75 9.38
N LEU A 19 32.57 0.32 9.94
CA LEU A 19 31.70 1.23 9.20
C LEU A 19 32.48 2.14 8.23
N SER A 20 33.73 2.46 8.53
CA SER A 20 34.63 3.23 7.64
C SER A 20 35.23 2.39 6.51
N GLY A 21 35.10 1.06 6.58
CA GLY A 21 35.70 0.13 5.62
C GLY A 21 37.18 -0.21 5.90
N GLU A 22 37.75 0.25 7.02
CA GLU A 22 39.08 -0.18 7.48
C GLU A 22 39.12 -1.68 7.80
N LEU A 23 37.97 -2.24 8.22
CA LEU A 23 37.75 -3.69 8.33
C LEU A 23 36.59 -4.07 7.42
N SER A 24 36.90 -4.80 6.36
CA SER A 24 35.94 -5.23 5.35
C SER A 24 35.20 -6.52 5.76
N PRO A 25 34.01 -6.78 5.18
CA PRO A 25 33.36 -8.08 5.26
C PRO A 25 34.30 -9.27 5.09
N GLY A 26 34.31 -10.20 6.06
CA GLY A 26 35.21 -11.36 6.05
C GLY A 26 36.58 -11.13 6.69
N ASP A 27 36.97 -9.87 6.94
CA ASP A 27 38.19 -9.58 7.66
C ASP A 27 38.11 -10.06 9.10
N ARG A 28 39.25 -10.51 9.63
CA ARG A 28 39.36 -10.88 11.04
C ARG A 28 39.39 -9.63 11.89
N VAL A 29 38.48 -9.54 12.85
CA VAL A 29 38.60 -8.54 13.91
C VAL A 29 39.66 -8.97 14.92
N PRO A 30 40.28 -8.03 15.66
CA PRO A 30 41.26 -8.37 16.69
C PRO A 30 40.71 -9.41 17.67
N SER A 31 41.47 -10.48 17.88
CA SER A 31 41.13 -11.49 18.89
C SER A 31 41.08 -10.88 20.30
N THR A 32 40.42 -11.54 21.25
CA THR A 32 40.38 -11.07 22.65
C THR A 32 41.78 -10.75 23.21
N ARG A 33 42.78 -11.59 22.90
CA ARG A 33 44.18 -11.35 23.31
C ARG A 33 44.79 -10.13 22.64
N ALA A 34 44.49 -9.91 21.36
CA ALA A 34 44.96 -8.72 20.65
C ALA A 34 44.33 -7.45 21.22
N VAL A 35 43.03 -7.47 21.54
CA VAL A 35 42.32 -6.35 22.17
C VAL A 35 42.92 -6.04 23.55
N THR A 36 43.21 -7.06 24.36
CA THR A 36 43.89 -6.86 25.66
C THR A 36 45.24 -6.17 25.51
N ARG A 37 46.03 -6.53 24.50
CA ARG A 37 47.36 -5.95 24.26
C ARG A 37 47.30 -4.53 23.69
N GLU A 38 46.41 -4.28 22.73
CA GLU A 38 46.30 -2.98 22.04
C GLU A 38 45.67 -1.90 22.92
N TRP A 39 44.65 -2.25 23.72
CA TRP A 39 43.95 -1.30 24.60
C TRP A 39 44.36 -1.39 26.08
N GLY A 40 45.29 -2.28 26.44
CA GLY A 40 45.76 -2.43 27.83
C GLY A 40 44.67 -2.83 28.82
N VAL A 41 43.67 -3.63 28.39
CA VAL A 41 42.49 -4.00 29.22
C VAL A 41 42.48 -5.47 29.62
N ALA A 42 41.85 -5.78 30.75
CA ALA A 42 41.61 -7.15 31.18
C ALA A 42 40.87 -8.00 30.12
N MET A 43 41.16 -9.30 30.05
CA MET A 43 40.53 -10.25 29.12
C MET A 43 39.00 -10.24 29.16
N ALA A 44 38.41 -10.06 30.35
CA ALA A 44 36.95 -9.95 30.52
C ALA A 44 36.37 -8.71 29.82
N THR A 45 37.09 -7.58 29.84
CA THR A 45 36.70 -6.33 29.17
C THR A 45 36.79 -6.48 27.65
N ALA A 46 37.88 -7.06 27.15
CA ALA A 46 38.04 -7.39 25.73
C ALA A 46 36.94 -8.33 25.22
N THR A 47 36.58 -9.33 26.03
CA THR A 47 35.50 -10.28 25.71
C THR A 47 34.15 -9.56 25.65
N LYS A 48 33.87 -8.66 26.60
CA LYS A 48 32.64 -7.83 26.60
C LYS A 48 32.57 -6.93 25.37
N ALA A 49 33.68 -6.30 24.97
CA ALA A 49 33.72 -5.44 23.77
C ALA A 49 33.37 -6.23 22.49
N LEU A 50 34.00 -7.39 22.28
CA LEU A 50 33.66 -8.27 21.14
C LEU A 50 32.24 -8.85 21.25
N GLY A 51 31.73 -9.06 22.47
CA GLY A 51 30.36 -9.48 22.72
C GLY A 51 29.31 -8.41 22.38
N VAL A 52 29.65 -7.12 22.52
CA VAL A 52 28.80 -6.01 22.03
C VAL A 52 28.68 -6.08 20.51
N LEU A 53 29.80 -6.15 19.80
CA LEU A 53 29.80 -6.23 18.32
C LEU A 53 29.05 -7.46 17.78
N ARG A 54 29.12 -8.60 18.49
CA ARG A 54 28.34 -9.79 18.16
C ARG A 54 26.83 -9.58 18.33
N ARG A 55 26.42 -8.96 19.44
CA ARG A 55 24.99 -8.64 19.68
C ARG A 55 24.46 -7.64 18.66
N GLU A 56 25.32 -6.75 18.16
CA GLU A 56 24.99 -5.80 17.08
C GLU A 56 25.00 -6.42 15.69
N GLY A 57 25.38 -7.70 15.56
CA GLY A 57 25.43 -8.41 14.28
C GLY A 57 26.57 -7.96 13.35
N LEU A 58 27.54 -7.20 13.85
CA LEU A 58 28.67 -6.68 13.08
C LEU A 58 29.78 -7.70 12.88
N VAL A 59 29.86 -8.71 13.77
CA VAL A 59 30.89 -9.75 13.72
C VAL A 59 30.33 -11.12 14.10
N ARG A 60 30.90 -12.20 13.57
CA ARG A 60 30.53 -13.58 13.90
C ARG A 60 31.76 -14.46 14.19
N PRO A 61 31.66 -15.43 15.11
CA PRO A 61 32.72 -16.41 15.29
C PRO A 61 32.76 -17.41 14.12
N GLU A 62 33.96 -17.73 13.66
CA GLU A 62 34.25 -18.75 12.66
C GLU A 62 35.25 -19.78 13.21
N PRO A 63 34.89 -21.08 13.23
CA PRO A 63 35.79 -22.15 13.67
C PRO A 63 37.12 -22.12 12.90
N GLY A 64 38.24 -22.14 13.63
CA GLY A 64 39.59 -22.14 13.06
C GLY A 64 40.10 -20.79 12.53
N VAL A 65 39.25 -19.77 12.41
CA VAL A 65 39.59 -18.46 11.82
C VAL A 65 39.60 -17.34 12.88
N GLY A 66 38.67 -17.40 13.85
CA GLY A 66 38.52 -16.38 14.89
C GLY A 66 37.18 -15.67 14.78
N THR A 67 37.12 -14.38 15.09
CA THR A 67 35.91 -13.57 14.88
C THR A 67 36.11 -12.75 13.61
N VAL A 68 35.15 -12.78 12.69
CA VAL A 68 35.21 -12.07 11.41
C VAL A 68 34.10 -11.04 11.30
N VAL A 69 34.33 -9.97 10.56
CA VAL A 69 33.32 -8.96 10.22
C VAL A 69 32.23 -9.62 9.39
N VAL A 70 30.98 -9.45 9.83
CA VAL A 70 29.83 -9.90 9.06
C VAL A 70 29.73 -9.01 7.83
N GLY A 71 29.74 -9.62 6.65
CA GLY A 71 29.33 -8.89 5.47
C GLY A 71 27.90 -8.42 5.66
N GLN A 72 27.69 -7.11 5.57
CA GLN A 72 26.39 -6.63 5.10
C GLN A 72 26.12 -7.48 3.85
N LYS A 73 25.00 -8.21 3.87
CA LYS A 73 24.45 -8.85 2.69
C LYS A 73 23.96 -7.71 1.77
N GLY A 74 24.90 -6.91 1.29
CA GLY A 74 24.71 -5.83 0.34
C GLY A 74 24.76 -6.47 -1.03
N ALA A 75 23.60 -6.51 -1.65
CA ALA A 75 23.33 -6.91 -3.02
C ALA A 75 23.85 -8.30 -3.42
N ALA A 76 22.92 -9.19 -3.77
CA ALA A 76 23.26 -10.23 -4.73
C ALA A 76 23.99 -9.57 -5.93
N PRO A 77 25.03 -10.20 -6.52
CA PRO A 77 25.80 -9.61 -7.62
C PRO A 77 24.97 -9.26 -8.87
N ASP A 78 23.67 -9.59 -8.89
CA ASP A 78 22.73 -9.30 -9.97
C ASP A 78 21.56 -8.37 -9.56
N ALA A 79 21.59 -7.76 -8.36
CA ALA A 79 20.51 -6.86 -7.95
C ALA A 79 20.63 -5.50 -8.65
N GLU A 80 19.84 -5.31 -9.70
CA GLU A 80 19.65 -4.04 -10.41
C GLU A 80 19.60 -2.85 -9.42
N PRO A 81 20.34 -1.75 -9.67
CA PRO A 81 20.37 -0.61 -8.76
C PRO A 81 18.96 -0.11 -8.46
N LEU A 82 18.71 0.31 -7.21
CA LEU A 82 17.37 0.76 -6.80
C LEU A 82 16.90 1.90 -7.71
N SER A 83 15.84 1.62 -8.47
CA SER A 83 15.13 2.60 -9.28
C SER A 83 13.83 3.02 -8.60
N ARG A 84 13.29 4.18 -8.98
CA ARG A 84 11.98 4.63 -8.48
C ARG A 84 10.88 3.63 -8.84
N LYS A 85 10.97 3.03 -10.02
CA LYS A 85 10.07 1.97 -10.48
C LYS A 85 10.13 0.75 -9.55
N ARG A 86 11.32 0.17 -9.34
CA ARG A 86 11.51 -0.99 -8.46
C ARG A 86 11.03 -0.73 -7.02
N LEU A 87 11.18 0.51 -6.53
CA LEU A 87 10.66 0.91 -5.23
C LEU A 87 9.12 0.90 -5.20
N VAL A 88 8.47 1.48 -6.21
CA VAL A 88 7.01 1.52 -6.33
C VAL A 88 6.44 0.12 -6.51
N ASP A 89 7.03 -0.71 -7.38
CA ASP A 89 6.59 -2.08 -7.64
C ASP A 89 6.61 -2.93 -6.34
N ALA A 90 7.71 -2.88 -5.58
CA ALA A 90 7.79 -3.59 -4.29
C ALA A 90 6.82 -3.04 -3.23
N ALA A 91 6.48 -1.76 -3.30
CA ALA A 91 5.50 -1.15 -2.39
C ALA A 91 4.06 -1.53 -2.77
N LEU A 92 3.77 -1.65 -4.07
CA LEU A 92 2.50 -2.18 -4.61
C LEU A 92 2.29 -3.61 -4.14
N GLU A 93 3.26 -4.51 -4.40
CA GLU A 93 3.18 -5.92 -3.97
C GLU A 93 2.91 -6.06 -2.47
N LEU A 94 3.59 -5.25 -1.66
CA LEU A 94 3.41 -5.25 -0.20
C LEU A 94 2.02 -4.75 0.20
N ALA A 95 1.52 -3.68 -0.43
CA ALA A 95 0.22 -3.12 -0.11
C ALA A 95 -0.95 -4.00 -0.61
N ASP A 96 -0.77 -4.70 -1.72
CA ASP A 96 -1.75 -5.65 -2.23
C ASP A 96 -1.82 -6.91 -1.35
N ALA A 97 -0.69 -7.35 -0.79
CA ALA A 97 -0.62 -8.54 0.07
C ALA A 97 -1.00 -8.28 1.53
N GLU A 98 -0.57 -7.17 2.11
CA GLU A 98 -0.69 -6.88 3.55
C GLU A 98 -1.52 -5.62 3.86
N GLY A 99 -2.05 -4.95 2.85
CA GLY A 99 -2.81 -3.70 2.98
C GLY A 99 -1.95 -2.46 3.23
N LEU A 100 -2.58 -1.28 3.11
CA LEU A 100 -1.88 0.01 3.23
C LEU A 100 -1.36 0.30 4.64
N ASN A 101 -1.97 -0.31 5.66
CA ASN A 101 -1.58 -0.14 7.06
C ASN A 101 -0.22 -0.77 7.34
N ALA A 102 0.09 -1.92 6.72
CA ALA A 102 1.39 -2.58 6.83
C ALA A 102 2.52 -1.84 6.09
N LEU A 103 2.15 -1.00 5.11
CA LEU A 103 3.12 -0.22 4.32
C LEU A 103 3.85 0.81 5.19
N THR A 104 5.13 0.56 5.47
CA THR A 104 6.03 1.51 6.12
C THR A 104 7.35 1.63 5.36
N MET A 105 8.01 2.79 5.42
CA MET A 105 9.32 2.99 4.77
C MET A 105 10.35 1.94 5.20
N ARG A 106 10.29 1.51 6.46
CA ARG A 106 11.17 0.46 7.00
C ARG A 106 10.86 -0.92 6.42
N ARG A 107 9.58 -1.28 6.31
CA ARG A 107 9.15 -2.56 5.73
C ARG A 107 9.56 -2.65 4.27
N VAL A 108 9.29 -1.60 3.47
CA VAL A 108 9.70 -1.52 2.06
C VAL A 108 11.22 -1.65 1.91
N ALA A 109 12.00 -0.97 2.77
CA ALA A 109 13.46 -1.06 2.74
C ALA A 109 13.97 -2.48 3.04
N THR A 110 13.29 -3.17 3.96
CA THR A 110 13.60 -4.56 4.33
C THR A 110 13.31 -5.51 3.17
N VAL A 111 12.15 -5.37 2.51
CA VAL A 111 11.78 -6.16 1.33
C VAL A 111 12.80 -5.97 0.19
N LEU A 112 13.24 -4.73 -0.03
CA LEU A 112 14.20 -4.39 -1.08
C LEU A 112 15.66 -4.70 -0.71
N GLY A 113 15.96 -5.07 0.53
CA GLY A 113 17.31 -5.34 1.02
C GLY A 113 18.21 -4.10 1.08
N VAL A 114 17.63 -2.91 1.27
CA VAL A 114 18.35 -1.62 1.31
C VAL A 114 18.10 -0.87 2.62
N SER A 115 18.87 0.20 2.87
CA SER A 115 18.60 1.10 4.01
C SER A 115 17.41 2.03 3.72
N THR A 116 16.68 2.43 4.76
CA THR A 116 15.61 3.45 4.65
C THR A 116 16.12 4.77 4.08
N MET A 117 17.35 5.17 4.43
CA MET A 117 18.02 6.34 3.86
C MET A 117 18.17 6.26 2.34
N THR A 118 18.28 5.05 1.78
CA THR A 118 18.34 4.86 0.33
C THR A 118 16.98 5.12 -0.31
N LEU A 119 15.88 4.70 0.31
CA LEU A 119 14.53 4.99 -0.18
C LEU A 119 14.22 6.50 -0.19
N TYR A 120 14.63 7.21 0.87
CA TYR A 120 14.38 8.65 0.99
C TYR A 120 15.06 9.50 -0.10
N ARG A 121 16.09 8.98 -0.79
CA ARG A 121 16.68 9.63 -1.97
C ARG A 121 15.75 9.59 -3.19
N HIS A 122 14.86 8.61 -3.27
CA HIS A 122 13.92 8.45 -4.39
C HIS A 122 12.54 9.01 -4.08
N VAL A 123 12.11 8.91 -2.82
CA VAL A 123 10.77 9.31 -2.38
C VAL A 123 10.83 9.92 -0.98
N PRO A 124 10.33 11.15 -0.76
CA PRO A 124 10.44 11.88 0.50
C PRO A 124 9.69 11.24 1.67
N GLY A 125 8.73 10.34 1.42
CA GLY A 125 8.04 9.60 2.47
C GLY A 125 6.84 8.79 1.99
N LYS A 126 6.11 8.19 2.95
CA LYS A 126 4.98 7.30 2.67
C LYS A 126 3.89 7.95 1.81
N ALA A 127 3.52 9.19 2.09
CA ALA A 127 2.45 9.87 1.34
C ALA A 127 2.78 10.00 -0.16
N GLU A 128 4.00 10.41 -0.48
CA GLU A 128 4.47 10.50 -1.87
C GLU A 128 4.65 9.12 -2.50
N LEU A 129 5.05 8.11 -1.71
CA LEU A 129 5.10 6.73 -2.18
C LEU A 129 3.72 6.22 -2.57
N VAL A 130 2.72 6.38 -1.70
CA VAL A 130 1.33 5.99 -1.95
C VAL A 130 0.76 6.69 -3.18
N ARG A 131 1.10 7.98 -3.38
CA ARG A 131 0.72 8.71 -4.60
C ARG A 131 1.32 8.08 -5.86
N LEU A 132 2.61 7.75 -5.84
CA LEU A 132 3.28 7.11 -6.98
C LEU A 132 2.74 5.71 -7.24
N MET A 133 2.42 4.96 -6.19
CA MET A 133 1.76 3.65 -6.30
C MET A 133 0.40 3.78 -6.96
N ALA A 134 -0.45 4.71 -6.52
CA ALA A 134 -1.78 4.91 -7.11
C ALA A 134 -1.69 5.34 -8.59
N ASP A 135 -0.73 6.20 -8.93
CA ASP A 135 -0.48 6.58 -10.32
C ASP A 135 0.02 5.38 -11.16
N ALA A 136 0.93 4.56 -10.62
CA ALA A 136 1.42 3.36 -11.30
C ALA A 136 0.30 2.33 -11.53
N ALA A 137 -0.55 2.09 -10.53
CA ALA A 137 -1.71 1.20 -10.61
C ALA A 137 -2.69 1.63 -11.71
N CYS A 138 -2.98 2.93 -11.83
CA CYS A 138 -3.75 3.48 -12.95
C CYS A 138 -3.10 3.26 -14.33
N GLY A 139 -1.80 2.98 -14.38
CA GLY A 139 -1.05 2.77 -15.63
C GLY A 139 -0.94 1.31 -16.07
N GLU A 140 -1.36 0.33 -15.25
CA GLU A 140 -1.15 -1.10 -15.52
C GLU A 140 -1.99 -1.61 -16.69
N VAL A 141 -3.25 -1.17 -16.76
CA VAL A 141 -4.21 -1.62 -17.76
C VAL A 141 -4.55 -0.45 -18.68
N PRO A 142 -4.23 -0.50 -19.98
CA PRO A 142 -4.63 0.54 -20.91
C PRO A 142 -6.15 0.54 -21.11
N LEU A 143 -6.79 1.71 -21.09
CA LEU A 143 -8.22 1.89 -21.36
C LEU A 143 -8.65 1.56 -22.81
N GLY A 144 -7.67 1.51 -23.73
CA GLY A 144 -7.91 1.31 -25.15
C GLY A 144 -8.57 2.52 -25.84
N PRO A 145 -9.08 2.35 -27.08
CA PRO A 145 -9.74 3.43 -27.81
C PRO A 145 -11.08 3.79 -27.17
N VAL A 146 -11.40 5.09 -27.20
CA VAL A 146 -12.69 5.64 -26.75
C VAL A 146 -13.80 5.17 -27.70
N PRO A 147 -14.87 4.51 -27.21
CA PRO A 147 -16.03 4.15 -28.01
C PRO A 147 -16.75 5.40 -28.58
N PRO A 148 -17.45 5.27 -29.73
CA PRO A 148 -18.21 6.39 -30.29
C PRO A 148 -19.45 6.74 -29.46
N GLU A 149 -20.05 5.75 -28.80
CA GLU A 149 -21.22 5.94 -27.94
C GLU A 149 -20.79 6.32 -26.52
N TRP A 150 -21.27 7.47 -26.05
CA TRP A 150 -20.89 8.02 -24.75
C TRP A 150 -21.20 7.05 -23.60
N ARG A 151 -22.35 6.36 -23.65
CA ARG A 151 -22.80 5.45 -22.60
C ARG A 151 -21.83 4.27 -22.47
N VAL A 152 -21.49 3.65 -23.59
CA VAL A 152 -20.48 2.56 -23.64
C VAL A 152 -19.12 3.04 -23.15
N GLY A 153 -18.73 4.28 -23.47
CA GLY A 153 -17.52 4.91 -22.94
C GLY A 153 -17.52 5.00 -21.42
N LEU A 154 -18.57 5.58 -20.84
CA LEU A 154 -18.69 5.73 -19.37
C LEU A 154 -18.77 4.37 -18.66
N GLU A 155 -19.51 3.41 -19.22
CA GLU A 155 -19.57 2.04 -18.71
C GLU A 155 -18.19 1.37 -18.66
N ARG A 156 -17.42 1.49 -19.75
CA ARG A 156 -16.06 0.95 -19.81
C ARG A 156 -15.13 1.68 -18.82
N GLY A 157 -15.28 2.99 -18.68
CA GLY A 157 -14.53 3.79 -17.70
C GLY A 157 -14.82 3.33 -16.27
N ALA A 158 -16.09 3.15 -15.91
CA ALA A 158 -16.50 2.67 -14.59
C ALA A 158 -15.96 1.26 -14.29
N ARG A 159 -16.09 0.32 -15.24
CA ARG A 159 -15.58 -1.05 -15.08
C ARG A 159 -14.05 -1.10 -15.04
N TRP A 160 -13.38 -0.25 -15.80
CA TRP A 160 -11.93 -0.12 -15.73
C TRP A 160 -11.50 0.37 -14.34
N LEU A 161 -12.12 1.42 -13.82
CA LEU A 161 -11.81 1.97 -12.49
C LEU A 161 -12.06 0.93 -11.39
N ARG A 162 -13.20 0.23 -11.45
CA ARG A 162 -13.50 -0.88 -10.54
C ARG A 162 -12.46 -1.99 -10.63
N GLY A 163 -12.00 -2.32 -11.84
CA GLY A 163 -10.93 -3.29 -12.06
C GLY A 163 -9.58 -2.86 -11.50
N VAL A 164 -9.29 -1.56 -11.44
CA VAL A 164 -8.08 -1.06 -10.76
C VAL A 164 -8.22 -1.20 -9.26
N TYR A 165 -9.36 -0.80 -8.69
CA TYR A 165 -9.60 -0.96 -7.25
C TYR A 165 -9.68 -2.41 -6.79
N SER A 166 -10.22 -3.33 -7.60
CA SER A 166 -10.28 -4.75 -7.23
C SER A 166 -8.90 -5.41 -7.21
N ARG A 167 -7.96 -4.95 -8.04
CA ARG A 167 -6.55 -5.38 -8.02
C ARG A 167 -5.78 -4.74 -6.84
N HIS A 168 -6.05 -3.48 -6.55
CA HIS A 168 -5.37 -2.69 -5.51
C HIS A 168 -6.39 -2.11 -4.53
N ARG A 169 -6.95 -2.96 -3.65
CA ARG A 169 -8.09 -2.61 -2.78
C ARG A 169 -7.83 -1.40 -1.88
N TRP A 170 -6.59 -1.26 -1.41
CA TRP A 170 -6.14 -0.10 -0.62
C TRP A 170 -6.27 1.25 -1.34
N MET A 171 -6.36 1.26 -2.68
CA MET A 171 -6.34 2.46 -3.49
C MET A 171 -7.65 3.25 -3.38
N ALA A 172 -8.78 2.58 -3.13
CA ALA A 172 -10.07 3.25 -2.93
C ALA A 172 -10.00 4.26 -1.78
N HIS A 173 -9.36 3.88 -0.66
CA HIS A 173 -9.06 4.76 0.47
C HIS A 173 -8.03 5.84 0.14
N ALA A 174 -6.94 5.49 -0.56
CA ALA A 174 -5.87 6.42 -0.90
C ALA A 174 -6.32 7.57 -1.81
N MET A 175 -7.32 7.32 -2.67
CA MET A 175 -7.85 8.31 -3.61
C MET A 175 -9.08 9.08 -3.08
N ALA A 176 -9.46 8.94 -1.81
CA ALA A 176 -10.68 9.55 -1.27
C ALA A 176 -10.65 11.10 -1.23
N SER A 177 -9.49 11.72 -1.41
CA SER A 177 -9.37 13.18 -1.41
C SER A 177 -9.72 13.79 -2.77
N PHE A 178 -10.95 14.28 -2.89
CA PHE A 178 -11.45 14.98 -4.07
C PHE A 178 -11.01 16.44 -4.18
N THR A 179 -10.75 17.08 -3.04
CA THR A 179 -10.60 18.54 -2.95
C THR A 179 -9.16 19.02 -3.10
N ARG A 180 -8.21 18.09 -3.21
CA ARG A 180 -6.78 18.39 -3.34
C ARG A 180 -6.18 17.56 -4.48
N PRO A 181 -6.39 17.97 -5.74
CA PRO A 181 -5.86 17.25 -6.88
C PRO A 181 -4.34 17.16 -6.78
N VAL A 182 -3.80 15.95 -6.91
CA VAL A 182 -2.36 15.75 -7.02
C VAL A 182 -2.03 15.31 -8.44
N ALA A 183 -1.02 15.93 -9.04
CA ALA A 183 -0.62 15.64 -10.41
C ALA A 183 -0.22 14.16 -10.55
N THR A 184 -1.05 13.40 -11.23
CA THR A 184 -0.95 11.93 -11.40
C THR A 184 -1.23 11.61 -12.85
N PRO A 185 -0.19 11.55 -13.72
CA PRO A 185 -0.35 11.43 -15.17
C PRO A 185 -1.29 10.32 -15.64
N ASN A 186 -1.24 9.13 -15.02
CA ASN A 186 -2.07 8.00 -15.44
C ASN A 186 -3.52 8.18 -14.99
N ALA A 187 -3.75 8.68 -13.78
CA ALA A 187 -5.11 9.01 -13.32
C ALA A 187 -5.72 10.15 -14.16
N MET A 188 -4.92 11.16 -14.52
CA MET A 188 -5.33 12.23 -15.43
C MET A 188 -5.64 11.70 -16.83
N ALA A 189 -4.90 10.69 -17.32
CA ALA A 189 -5.20 10.04 -18.59
C ALA A 189 -6.56 9.32 -18.57
N TYR A 190 -6.93 8.70 -17.44
CA TYR A 190 -8.28 8.16 -17.24
C TYR A 190 -9.35 9.25 -17.29
N THR A 191 -9.16 10.36 -16.57
CA THR A 191 -10.09 11.49 -16.59
C THR A 191 -10.26 12.03 -18.02
N GLU A 192 -9.17 12.29 -18.74
CA GLU A 192 -9.20 12.74 -20.14
C GLU A 192 -9.94 11.73 -21.03
N TRP A 193 -9.71 10.43 -20.85
CA TRP A 193 -10.38 9.38 -21.61
C TRP A 193 -11.90 9.37 -21.38
N VAL A 194 -12.35 9.55 -20.13
CA VAL A 194 -13.78 9.66 -19.79
C VAL A 194 -14.38 10.93 -20.39
N LEU A 195 -13.71 12.08 -20.26
CA LEU A 195 -14.19 13.35 -20.83
C LEU A 195 -14.28 13.29 -22.36
N ARG A 196 -13.34 12.60 -23.02
CA ARG A 196 -13.40 12.34 -24.46
C ARG A 196 -14.62 11.51 -24.87
N SER A 197 -15.05 10.57 -24.03
CA SER A 197 -16.27 9.78 -24.27
C SER A 197 -17.53 10.65 -24.27
N LEU A 198 -17.50 11.76 -23.55
CA LEU A 198 -18.60 12.74 -23.49
C LEU A 198 -18.50 13.83 -24.57
N ARG A 199 -17.42 13.89 -25.35
CA ARG A 199 -17.13 15.03 -26.24
C ARG A 199 -18.27 15.36 -27.21
N GLY A 200 -18.92 14.33 -27.77
CA GLY A 200 -20.03 14.49 -28.73
C GLY A 200 -21.38 14.82 -28.11
N THR A 201 -21.46 14.92 -26.78
CA THR A 201 -22.70 15.28 -26.06
C THR A 201 -22.86 16.80 -25.95
N PRO A 202 -24.10 17.30 -25.85
CA PRO A 202 -24.43 18.72 -25.64
C PRO A 202 -23.99 19.26 -24.27
N LEU A 203 -23.60 18.39 -23.34
CA LEU A 203 -23.22 18.78 -21.99
C LEU A 203 -22.11 19.85 -21.99
N THR A 204 -22.25 20.82 -21.10
CA THR A 204 -21.23 21.82 -20.79
C THR A 204 -19.97 21.17 -20.21
N HIS A 205 -18.85 21.89 -20.19
CA HIS A 205 -17.62 21.39 -19.59
C HIS A 205 -17.79 21.04 -18.10
N THR A 206 -18.57 21.85 -17.37
CA THR A 206 -18.88 21.62 -15.97
C THR A 206 -19.70 20.34 -15.77
N GLU A 207 -20.74 20.12 -16.58
CA GLU A 207 -21.55 18.91 -16.51
C GLU A 207 -20.76 17.65 -16.87
N LYS A 208 -19.86 17.73 -17.85
CA LYS A 208 -18.96 16.63 -18.21
C LYS A 208 -18.05 16.24 -17.04
N LEU A 209 -17.51 17.24 -16.33
CA LEU A 209 -16.71 17.00 -15.14
C LEU A 209 -17.54 16.42 -13.98
N HIS A 210 -18.75 16.94 -13.77
CA HIS A 210 -19.67 16.39 -12.76
C HIS A 210 -20.05 14.93 -13.06
N ALA A 211 -20.34 14.59 -14.31
CA ALA A 211 -20.62 13.21 -14.72
C ALA A 211 -19.43 12.28 -14.44
N HIS A 212 -18.20 12.72 -14.74
CA HIS A 212 -16.99 11.98 -14.39
C HIS A 212 -16.86 11.76 -12.87
N LEU A 213 -16.99 12.83 -12.09
CA LEU A 213 -16.84 12.77 -10.62
C LEU A 213 -17.95 11.92 -9.98
N LEU A 214 -19.16 11.94 -10.51
CA LEU A 214 -20.28 11.12 -10.04
C LEU A 214 -19.98 9.63 -10.21
N ILE A 215 -19.52 9.23 -11.40
CA ILE A 215 -19.14 7.83 -11.67
C ILE A 215 -17.96 7.44 -10.78
N PHE A 216 -16.92 8.29 -10.71
CA PHE A 216 -15.75 8.02 -9.90
C PHE A 216 -16.14 7.80 -8.42
N ALA A 217 -16.91 8.72 -7.83
CA ALA A 217 -17.31 8.65 -6.43
C ALA A 217 -18.19 7.43 -6.13
N TYR A 218 -19.09 7.08 -7.05
CA TYR A 218 -19.91 5.89 -6.95
C TYR A 218 -19.07 4.60 -6.94
N VAL A 219 -18.17 4.44 -7.92
CA VAL A 219 -17.30 3.25 -8.01
C VAL A 219 -16.35 3.16 -6.82
N GLN A 220 -15.79 4.30 -6.40
CA GLN A 220 -14.92 4.37 -5.23
C GLN A 220 -15.67 3.97 -3.95
N GLY A 221 -16.89 4.48 -3.73
CA GLY A 221 -17.67 4.17 -2.54
C GLY A 221 -17.94 2.66 -2.40
N LEU A 222 -18.32 2.01 -3.50
CA LEU A 222 -18.50 0.54 -3.51
C LEU A 222 -17.18 -0.20 -3.26
N SER A 223 -16.09 0.26 -3.88
CA SER A 223 -14.78 -0.39 -3.72
C SER A 223 -14.19 -0.20 -2.32
N MET A 224 -14.58 0.86 -1.60
CA MET A 224 -14.24 1.02 -0.18
C MET A 224 -15.01 0.03 0.70
N ALA A 225 -16.27 -0.27 0.38
CA ALA A 225 -17.03 -1.31 1.08
C ALA A 225 -16.39 -2.69 0.88
N ASP A 226 -16.02 -3.04 -0.36
CA ASP A 226 -15.30 -4.29 -0.68
C ASP A 226 -14.01 -4.45 0.16
N ASP A 227 -13.22 -3.38 0.30
CA ASP A 227 -11.97 -3.39 1.09
C ASP A 227 -12.23 -3.57 2.59
N LEU A 228 -13.28 -2.92 3.12
CA LEU A 228 -13.66 -3.04 4.53
C LEU A 228 -14.20 -4.45 4.87
N GLU A 229 -15.01 -5.03 3.99
CA GLU A 229 -15.54 -6.40 4.15
C GLU A 229 -14.40 -7.42 4.13
N GLU A 230 -13.46 -7.30 3.20
CA GLU A 230 -12.27 -8.16 3.19
C GLU A 230 -11.44 -8.02 4.47
N GLN A 231 -11.21 -6.80 4.96
CA GLN A 231 -10.47 -6.59 6.21
C GLN A 231 -11.20 -7.23 7.40
N ALA A 232 -12.52 -7.06 7.49
CA ALA A 232 -13.32 -7.71 8.52
C ALA A 232 -13.20 -9.25 8.45
N ARG A 233 -13.22 -9.83 7.25
CA ARG A 233 -13.02 -11.27 7.02
C ARG A 233 -11.63 -11.72 7.45
N GLN A 234 -10.58 -10.95 7.17
CA GLN A 234 -9.21 -11.26 7.60
C GLN A 234 -9.03 -11.20 9.12
N ASP A 235 -9.66 -10.22 9.78
CA ASP A 235 -9.57 -10.02 11.22
C ASP A 235 -10.39 -11.05 12.02
N THR A 236 -11.56 -11.42 11.52
CA THR A 236 -12.51 -12.32 12.21
C THR A 236 -12.41 -13.77 11.78
N GLY A 237 -11.91 -14.04 10.57
CA GLY A 237 -11.82 -15.36 9.99
C GLY A 237 -13.15 -15.97 9.51
N ILE A 238 -14.24 -15.19 9.51
CA ILE A 238 -15.57 -15.64 9.07
C ILE A 238 -16.00 -14.87 7.81
N SER A 239 -16.74 -15.53 6.94
CA SER A 239 -17.32 -14.92 5.74
C SER A 239 -18.52 -14.01 6.06
N ASP A 240 -18.90 -13.15 5.12
CA ASP A 240 -20.04 -12.23 5.31
C ASP A 240 -21.35 -12.98 5.51
N GLY A 241 -21.54 -14.10 4.81
CA GLY A 241 -22.69 -14.99 4.98
C GLY A 241 -22.74 -15.59 6.38
N GLU A 242 -21.62 -16.15 6.86
CA GLU A 242 -21.53 -16.68 8.23
C GLU A 242 -21.72 -15.60 9.29
N TRP A 243 -21.21 -14.38 9.04
CA TRP A 243 -21.44 -13.23 9.92
C TRP A 243 -22.93 -12.88 9.98
N MET A 244 -23.61 -12.84 8.84
CA MET A 244 -25.06 -12.58 8.77
C MET A 244 -25.87 -13.65 9.48
N GLU A 245 -25.57 -14.94 9.26
CA GLU A 245 -26.21 -16.06 9.96
C GLU A 245 -26.03 -15.97 11.48
N GLN A 246 -24.81 -15.65 11.96
CA GLN A 246 -24.54 -15.48 13.40
C GLN A 246 -25.30 -14.29 14.01
N ASN A 247 -25.57 -13.24 13.23
CA ASN A 247 -26.25 -12.03 13.68
C ASN A 247 -27.77 -12.05 13.41
N GLU A 248 -28.29 -13.02 12.67
CA GLU A 248 -29.72 -13.14 12.33
C GLU A 248 -30.64 -13.02 13.56
N PRO A 249 -30.40 -13.72 14.70
CA PRO A 249 -31.27 -13.60 15.88
C PRO A 249 -31.29 -12.19 16.48
N ARG A 250 -30.19 -11.44 16.34
CA ARG A 250 -30.09 -10.05 16.80
C ARG A 250 -30.90 -9.12 15.90
N PHE A 251 -30.83 -9.31 14.58
CA PHE A 251 -31.65 -8.57 13.64
C PHE A 251 -33.13 -8.86 13.85
N ASP A 252 -33.52 -10.12 14.02
CA ASP A 252 -34.91 -10.52 14.28
C ASP A 252 -35.47 -9.89 15.55
N ALA A 253 -34.70 -9.87 16.64
CA ALA A 253 -35.12 -9.24 17.88
C ALA A 253 -35.40 -7.73 17.73
N ILE A 254 -34.60 -7.03 16.90
CA ILE A 254 -34.81 -5.61 16.58
C ILE A 254 -36.06 -5.42 15.72
N GLN A 255 -36.24 -6.25 14.70
CA GLN A 255 -37.38 -6.19 13.78
C GLN A 255 -38.71 -6.51 14.48
N ALA A 256 -38.72 -7.49 15.39
CA ALA A 256 -39.90 -7.88 16.18
C ALA A 256 -40.45 -6.76 17.07
N GLY A 257 -39.62 -5.76 17.42
CA GLY A 257 -40.04 -4.57 18.15
C GLY A 257 -40.99 -3.65 17.37
N GLY A 258 -41.18 -3.86 16.06
CA GLY A 258 -42.13 -3.11 15.22
C GLY A 258 -41.69 -1.68 14.88
N SER A 259 -40.52 -1.24 15.36
CA SER A 259 -40.01 0.13 15.18
C SER A 259 -39.55 0.44 13.74
N TYR A 260 -39.41 -0.57 12.88
CA TYR A 260 -38.84 -0.44 11.53
C TYR A 260 -39.72 -1.07 10.44
N PRO A 261 -40.98 -0.65 10.29
CA PRO A 261 -41.95 -1.33 9.40
C PRO A 261 -41.51 -1.38 7.93
N GLU A 262 -40.88 -0.32 7.42
CA GLU A 262 -40.37 -0.30 6.03
C GLU A 262 -39.13 -1.18 5.84
N LEU A 263 -38.22 -1.21 6.83
CA LEU A 263 -37.05 -2.09 6.75
C LEU A 263 -37.50 -3.55 6.77
N ASN A 264 -38.44 -3.87 7.67
CA ASN A 264 -39.03 -5.19 7.80
C ASN A 264 -39.72 -5.62 6.49
N SER A 265 -40.43 -4.72 5.81
CA SER A 265 -41.13 -5.08 4.56
C SER A 265 -40.17 -5.52 3.45
N VAL A 266 -38.96 -4.94 3.42
CA VAL A 266 -37.92 -5.26 2.43
C VAL A 266 -37.13 -6.52 2.81
N THR A 267 -36.95 -6.81 4.10
CA THR A 267 -36.17 -7.95 4.61
C THR A 267 -36.98 -9.23 4.79
N SER A 268 -38.30 -9.15 4.98
CA SER A 268 -39.20 -10.29 5.31
C SER A 268 -39.29 -11.39 4.24
N GLY A 269 -38.62 -11.24 3.10
CA GLY A 269 -38.55 -12.23 2.02
C GLY A 269 -37.22 -13.01 1.93
N GLY A 270 -36.32 -12.89 2.91
CA GLY A 270 -35.00 -13.53 2.88
C GLY A 270 -34.00 -12.86 1.92
N GLY A 271 -34.29 -11.64 1.47
CA GLY A 271 -33.67 -11.01 0.31
C GLY A 271 -32.61 -9.96 0.59
N PHE A 272 -32.00 -9.91 1.79
CA PHE A 272 -30.97 -8.91 2.09
C PHE A 272 -29.57 -9.52 2.19
N GLY A 273 -29.16 -10.23 1.12
CA GLY A 273 -27.75 -10.41 0.80
C GLY A 273 -27.32 -9.22 -0.06
N LEU A 274 -26.56 -8.29 0.50
CA LEU A 274 -25.99 -7.18 -0.27
C LEU A 274 -24.89 -7.72 -1.18
N ASP A 275 -25.27 -8.12 -2.39
CA ASP A 275 -24.31 -8.45 -3.44
C ASP A 275 -23.78 -7.14 -4.05
N LEU A 276 -22.51 -6.82 -3.77
CA LEU A 276 -21.84 -5.63 -4.26
C LEU A 276 -21.69 -5.62 -5.79
N ASP A 277 -21.66 -6.78 -6.46
CA ASP A 277 -21.70 -6.87 -7.93
C ASP A 277 -23.07 -6.43 -8.48
N ALA A 278 -24.14 -6.96 -7.90
CA ALA A 278 -25.50 -6.54 -8.27
C ALA A 278 -25.74 -5.05 -7.98
N LEU A 279 -25.23 -4.55 -6.85
CA LEU A 279 -25.32 -3.14 -6.49
C LEU A 279 -24.52 -2.24 -7.44
N PHE A 280 -23.35 -2.70 -7.89
CA PHE A 280 -22.54 -2.04 -8.91
C PHE A 280 -23.28 -1.92 -10.25
N GLU A 281 -23.86 -3.01 -10.76
CA GLU A 281 -24.57 -2.97 -12.03
C GLU A 281 -25.86 -2.14 -11.93
N PHE A 282 -26.62 -2.29 -10.84
CA PHE A 282 -27.83 -1.49 -10.62
C PHE A 282 -27.52 0.00 -10.57
N GLY A 283 -26.59 0.42 -9.70
CA GLY A 283 -26.30 1.84 -9.50
C GLY A 283 -25.61 2.44 -10.73
N LEU A 284 -24.72 1.72 -11.41
CA LEU A 284 -24.13 2.19 -12.67
C LEU A 284 -25.20 2.51 -13.71
N GLN A 285 -26.16 1.60 -13.91
CA GLN A 285 -27.24 1.84 -14.86
C GLN A 285 -28.08 3.07 -14.46
N ARG A 286 -28.44 3.22 -13.17
CA ARG A 286 -29.20 4.39 -12.68
C ARG A 286 -28.42 5.70 -12.83
N THR A 287 -27.12 5.71 -12.56
CA THR A 287 -26.25 6.87 -12.76
C THR A 287 -26.19 7.27 -14.23
N LEU A 288 -26.06 6.31 -15.13
CA LEU A 288 -26.02 6.57 -16.57
C LEU A 288 -27.37 7.04 -17.12
N ASP A 289 -28.49 6.52 -16.59
CA ASP A 289 -29.83 6.97 -16.94
C ASP A 289 -30.04 8.44 -16.52
N GLY A 290 -29.55 8.83 -15.34
CA GLY A 290 -29.54 10.23 -14.89
C GLY A 290 -28.74 11.14 -15.82
N ILE A 291 -27.55 10.70 -16.26
CA ILE A 291 -26.73 11.44 -17.24
C ILE A 291 -27.44 11.54 -18.60
N ALA A 292 -28.15 10.48 -19.02
CA ALA A 292 -28.94 10.51 -20.25
C ALA A 292 -30.08 11.54 -20.17
N SER A 293 -30.75 11.65 -19.02
CA SER A 293 -31.77 12.69 -18.79
C SER A 293 -31.16 14.09 -18.92
N MET A 294 -30.01 14.33 -18.27
CA MET A 294 -29.30 15.62 -18.38
C MET A 294 -28.95 15.95 -19.83
N ILE A 295 -28.44 14.98 -20.61
CA ILE A 295 -28.15 15.17 -22.05
C ILE A 295 -29.41 15.57 -22.83
N GLY A 296 -30.55 14.95 -22.52
CA GLY A 296 -31.84 15.27 -23.15
C GLY A 296 -32.31 16.68 -22.81
N GLU A 297 -32.17 17.09 -21.55
CA GLU A 297 -32.52 18.43 -21.07
C GLU A 297 -31.63 19.53 -21.66
N THR A 298 -30.32 19.30 -21.81
CA THR A 298 -29.40 20.26 -22.44
C THR A 298 -29.61 20.37 -23.96
N SER A 299 -30.25 19.38 -24.58
CA SER A 299 -30.53 19.37 -26.03
C SER A 299 -31.80 20.14 -26.42
N GLY A 300 -32.69 20.41 -25.45
CA GLY A 300 -33.95 21.13 -25.63
C GLY A 300 -33.80 22.63 -25.42
#